data_AF-A0A519RV83-F1
#
_entry.id   AF-A0A519RV83-F1
#
_cell.length_a   1.000
_cell.length_b   1.000
_cell.length_c   1.000
_cell.angle_alpha   90.00
_cell.angle_beta   90.00
_cell.angle_gamma   90.00
#
_symmetry.space_group_name_H-M   'P 1'
#
loop_
_entity.id
_entity.type
_entity.pdbx_description
1 polymer ?
#
loop_
_entity_poly.entity_id
_entity_poly.type
_entity_poly.pdbx_seq_one_letter_code
_entity_poly.pdbx_strand_id
1 'polypeptide(L)' 'LPFGTRIKVTNVRTGRSVKVVVNDRGPHVKGRIVDVSKKAARKIGLTQAGVAPVQLKIVRAAPGK' A
#
# COMPACT_ATOMS: atom_id res chain seq x y z
N LEU A 1 10.26 1.32 4.22
CA LEU A 1 10.03 2.78 4.12
C LEU A 1 9.95 3.40 5.51
N PRO A 2 10.44 4.65 5.72
CA PRO A 2 10.28 5.34 7.00
C PRO A 2 8.81 5.61 7.33
N PHE A 3 8.45 5.64 8.62
CA PHE A 3 7.12 6.02 9.06
C PHE A 3 6.81 7.47 8.68
N GLY A 4 5.57 7.74 8.28
CA GLY A 4 5.16 9.04 7.75
C GLY A 4 5.38 9.22 6.24
N THR A 5 6.07 8.29 5.57
CA THR A 5 6.16 8.29 4.09
C THR A 5 4.76 8.14 3.50
N ARG A 6 4.39 9.01 2.54
CA ARG A 6 3.16 8.86 1.77
C ARG A 6 3.45 8.09 0.49
N ILE A 7 2.72 7.02 0.26
CA ILE A 7 2.83 6.20 -0.96
C ILE A 7 1.49 6.12 -1.68
N LYS A 8 1.53 5.97 -3.00
CA LYS A 8 0.40 5.55 -3.83
C LYS A 8 0.54 4.04 -4.06
N VAL A 9 -0.50 3.30 -3.69
CA VAL A 9 -0.65 1.87 -3.97
C VAL A 9 -1.61 1.73 -5.14
N THR A 10 -1.18 1.07 -6.20
CA THR A 10 -2.01 0.80 -7.38
C THR A 10 -2.19 -0.70 -7.53
N ASN A 11 -3.44 -1.17 -7.63
CA ASN A 11 -3.74 -2.54 -8.02
C ASN A 11 -3.50 -2.67 -9.53
N VAL A 12 -2.49 -3.45 -9.92
CA VAL A 12 -2.06 -3.55 -11.33
C VAL A 12 -3.16 -4.15 -12.21
N ARG A 13 -3.98 -5.05 -11.67
CA ARG A 13 -5.07 -5.70 -12.43
C ARG A 13 -6.20 -4.74 -12.81
N THR A 14 -6.45 -3.70 -12.01
CA THR A 14 -7.61 -2.81 -12.19
C THR A 14 -7.24 -1.35 -12.46
N GLY A 15 -5.97 -0.99 -12.31
CA GLY A 15 -5.51 0.42 -12.36
C GLY A 15 -5.98 1.28 -11.18
N ARG A 16 -6.84 0.77 -10.28
CA ARG A 16 -7.36 1.52 -9.13
C ARG A 16 -6.24 1.78 -8.14
N SER A 17 -6.24 2.97 -7.54
CA SER A 17 -5.17 3.38 -6.64
C SER A 17 -5.64 4.17 -5.42
N VAL A 18 -4.83 4.14 -4.37
CA VAL A 18 -5.08 4.85 -3.11
C VAL A 18 -3.77 5.38 -2.54
N LYS A 19 -3.79 6.61 -2.01
CA LYS A 19 -2.67 7.16 -1.24
C LYS A 19 -2.81 6.75 0.23
N VAL A 20 -1.74 6.24 0.82
CA VAL A 20 -1.67 5.83 2.23
C VAL A 20 -0.39 6.35 2.88
N VAL A 21 -0.38 6.36 4.21
CA VAL A 21 0.80 6.70 5.01
C VAL A 21 1.37 5.40 5.57
N VAL A 22 2.69 5.24 5.51
CA VAL A 22 3.37 4.12 6.17
C VAL A 22 3.36 4.38 7.67
N ASN A 23 2.68 3.51 8.43
CA ASN A 23 2.56 3.60 9.88
C ASN A 23 2.85 2.26 10.59
N ASP A 24 3.22 1.21 9.85
CA ASP A 24 3.48 -0.12 10.41
C ASP A 24 4.59 -0.85 9.64
N ARG A 25 5.12 -1.95 10.22
CA ARG A 25 6.13 -2.84 9.66
C ARG A 25 5.50 -4.13 9.12
N GLY A 26 6.34 -4.93 8.47
CA GLY A 26 5.91 -6.08 7.68
C GLY A 26 5.80 -5.72 6.19
N PRO A 27 5.26 -6.63 5.36
CA PRO A 27 4.64 -7.91 5.74
C PRO A 27 5.65 -8.99 6.17
N HIS A 28 5.23 -9.92 7.02
CA HIS A 28 6.07 -11.04 7.50
C HIS A 28 6.00 -12.30 6.62
N VAL A 29 5.26 -12.25 5.51
CA VAL A 29 5.05 -13.36 4.58
C VAL A 29 5.87 -13.12 3.31
N LYS A 30 6.67 -14.11 2.90
CA LYS A 30 7.44 -14.05 1.64
C LYS A 30 6.52 -13.79 0.44
N GLY A 31 6.97 -12.90 -0.45
CA GLY A 31 6.23 -12.54 -1.67
C GLY A 31 5.18 -11.43 -1.51
N ARG A 32 4.92 -10.94 -0.29
CA ARG A 32 4.11 -9.72 -0.09
C ARG A 32 5.03 -8.52 0.11
N ILE A 33 4.64 -7.36 -0.44
CA ILE A 33 5.43 -6.12 -0.34
C ILE A 33 4.74 -5.02 0.50
N VAL A 34 3.43 -5.13 0.72
CA VAL A 34 2.65 -4.20 1.52
C VAL A 34 1.37 -4.88 2.01
N ASP A 35 0.99 -4.61 3.24
CA ASP A 35 -0.38 -4.80 3.71
C ASP A 35 -1.04 -3.43 3.84
N VAL A 36 -2.32 -3.34 3.48
CA VAL A 36 -3.08 -2.10 3.52
C VAL A 36 -4.28 -2.27 4.43
N SER A 37 -4.72 -1.18 5.07
CA SER A 37 -5.94 -1.21 5.88
C SER A 37 -7.16 -1.67 5.07
N LYS A 38 -8.16 -2.23 5.74
CA LYS A 38 -9.45 -2.63 5.12
C LYS A 38 -10.09 -1.48 4.33
N LYS A 39 -9.93 -0.23 4.77
CA LYS A 39 -10.42 0.96 4.05
C LYS A 39 -9.69 1.19 2.74
N ALA A 40 -8.36 1.05 2.72
CA ALA A 40 -7.57 1.16 1.51
C ALA A 40 -7.86 -0.02 0.55
N ALA A 41 -7.91 -1.25 1.07
CA ALA A 41 -8.27 -2.45 0.30
C ALA A 41 -9.60 -2.29 -0.46
N ARG A 42 -10.65 -1.75 0.19
CA ARG A 42 -11.92 -1.45 -0.49
C ARG A 42 -11.77 -0.51 -1.67
N LYS A 43 -10.96 0.55 -1.53
CA LYS A 43 -10.76 1.55 -2.59
C LYS A 43 -10.06 0.98 -3.82
N ILE A 44 -9.17 0.01 -3.64
CA ILE A 44 -8.40 -0.62 -4.72
C ILE A 44 -8.90 -2.02 -5.11
N GLY A 45 -10.08 -2.41 -4.61
CA GLY A 45 -10.73 -3.67 -5.00
C GLY A 45 -10.08 -4.94 -4.46
N LEU A 46 -9.45 -4.89 -3.29
CA LEU A 46 -8.80 -6.07 -2.67
C LEU A 46 -9.65 -6.77 -1.61
N THR A 47 -10.82 -6.23 -1.23
CA THR A 47 -11.64 -6.80 -0.13
C THR A 47 -12.05 -8.24 -0.40
N GLN A 48 -12.46 -8.56 -1.63
CA GLN A 48 -12.87 -9.91 -2.03
C GLN A 48 -11.69 -10.73 -2.56
N ALA A 49 -10.76 -10.10 -3.28
CA ALA A 49 -9.60 -10.79 -3.85
C ALA A 49 -8.58 -11.24 -2.80
N GLY A 50 -8.54 -10.59 -1.63
CA GLY A 50 -7.55 -10.81 -0.58
C GLY A 50 -6.17 -10.25 -0.92
N VAL A 51 -5.58 -10.71 -2.02
CA VAL A 51 -4.25 -10.31 -2.53
C VAL A 51 -4.28 -10.02 -4.03
N ALA A 52 -3.43 -9.10 -4.48
CA ALA A 52 -3.18 -8.88 -5.91
C ALA A 52 -1.79 -8.29 -6.13
N PRO A 53 -1.24 -8.38 -7.37
CA PRO A 53 -0.08 -7.61 -7.77
C PRO A 53 -0.35 -6.11 -7.62
N VAL A 54 0.56 -5.42 -6.94
CA VAL A 54 0.46 -3.97 -6.70
C VAL A 54 1.77 -3.28 -7.07
N GLN A 55 1.64 -2.03 -7.49
CA GLN A 55 2.77 -1.12 -7.69
C GLN A 55 2.74 -0.05 -6.60
N LEU A 56 3.91 0.23 -6.02
CA LEU A 56 4.10 1.29 -5.03
C LEU A 56 4.84 2.47 -5.67
N LYS A 57 4.37 3.69 -5.42
CA LYS A 57 5.09 4.92 -5.76
C LYS A 57 5.17 5.84 -4.56
N ILE A 58 6.37 6.31 -4.22
CA ILE A 58 6.53 7.34 -3.19
C ILE A 58 5.93 8.65 -3.72
N VAL A 59 5.01 9.21 -2.94
CA VAL A 59 4.37 10.51 -3.23
C VAL A 59 5.05 11.61 -2.44
N ARG A 60 5.45 11.32 -1.19
CA ARG A 60 6.20 12.23 -0.33
C ARG A 60 7.03 11.41 0.64
N ALA A 61 8.31 11.74 0.77
CA ALA A 61 9.17 11.15 1.80
C ALA A 61 8.66 11.49 3.21
N ALA A 62 9.01 10.66 4.20
CA ALA A 62 8.77 11.02 5.59
C ALA A 62 9.43 12.37 5.91
N PRO A 63 8.89 13.16 6.86
CA PRO A 63 9.61 14.32 7.38
C PRO A 63 10.99 13.88 7.86
N GLY A 64 12.02 14.68 7.57
CA GLY A 64 13.31 14.54 8.25
C GLY A 64 13.12 14.72 9.75
N LYS A 65 13.99 14.09 10.55
CA LYS A 65 14.12 14.48 11.96
C LYS A 65 14.63 15.91 12.04
#